data_AF-A0A6V8P1W8-F1
#
_entry.id   AF-A0A6V8P1W8-F1
#
_cell.length_a   1.000
_cell.length_b   1.000
_cell.length_c   1.000
_cell.angle_alpha   90.00
_cell.angle_beta   90.00
_cell.angle_gamma   90.00
#
_symmetry.space_group_name_H-M   'P 1'
#
loop_
_entity.id
_entity.type
_entity.pdbx_description
1 polymer ?
#
loop_
_entity_poly.entity_id
_entity_poly.type
_entity_poly.pdbx_seq_one_letter_code
_entity_poly.pdbx_strand_id
1 'polypeptide(L)'
;LNRNLLLVASGDLSHRLTYIAPAGYNPQGKLFDSMIVNFFETGDASSVKHMDWELLERAGEGGYKPLMTLIGAFSDSPFKSKLYSYEGPFGVGYLVGGIEER
;
A
#
# COMPACT_ATOMS: atom_id res chain seq x y z
N LEU A 1 24.41 -11.12 7.64
CA LEU A 1 24.43 -12.22 6.65
C LEU A 1 25.12 -11.68 5.41
N ASN A 2 26.12 -12.36 4.83
CA ASN A 2 26.73 -11.92 3.57
C ASN A 2 25.84 -12.31 2.39
N ARG A 3 24.66 -11.69 2.27
CA ARG A 3 23.63 -12.02 1.28
C ARG A 3 22.88 -10.77 0.85
N ASN A 4 22.53 -10.70 -0.42
CA ASN A 4 21.57 -9.73 -0.94
C ASN A 4 20.15 -10.23 -0.62
N LEU A 5 19.29 -9.35 -0.10
CA LEU A 5 17.94 -9.66 0.33
C LEU A 5 16.95 -8.79 -0.43
N LEU A 6 15.82 -9.38 -0.85
CA LEU A 6 14.65 -8.68 -1.37
C LEU A 6 13.45 -9.10 -0.52
N LEU A 7 12.73 -8.11 0.00
CA LEU A 7 11.48 -8.33 0.71
C LEU A 7 10.31 -7.90 -0.19
N VAL A 8 9.32 -8.77 -0.35
CA VAL A 8 8.14 -8.49 -1.17
C VAL A 8 6.90 -8.49 -0.28
N ALA A 9 6.25 -7.33 -0.18
CA ALA A 9 4.92 -7.21 0.39
C ALA A 9 3.88 -7.54 -0.68
N SER A 10 3.30 -8.73 -0.61
CA SER A 10 2.29 -9.19 -1.58
C SER A 10 0.89 -8.94 -1.05
N GLY A 11 0.10 -8.18 -1.80
CA GLY A 11 -1.32 -7.96 -1.53
C GLY A 11 -1.89 -6.88 -2.44
N ASP A 12 -3.20 -6.92 -2.61
CA ASP A 12 -3.95 -5.92 -3.37
C ASP A 12 -4.27 -4.72 -2.45
N LEU A 13 -4.60 -3.58 -3.05
CA LEU A 13 -5.09 -2.41 -2.30
C LEU A 13 -6.59 -2.56 -2.01
N SER A 14 -7.41 -1.53 -2.20
CA SER A 14 -8.83 -1.64 -1.91
C SER A 14 -9.53 -2.62 -2.84
N HIS A 15 -10.26 -3.59 -2.28
CA HIS A 15 -11.18 -4.45 -3.04
C HIS A 15 -12.54 -3.78 -3.33
N ARG A 16 -12.64 -2.46 -3.11
CA ARG A 16 -13.87 -1.67 -3.15
C ARG A 16 -13.72 -0.35 -3.94
N LEU A 17 -12.75 -0.31 -4.86
CA LEU A 17 -12.30 0.91 -5.53
C LEU A 17 -13.33 1.49 -6.50
N THR A 18 -14.10 0.65 -7.19
CA THR A 18 -15.11 1.09 -8.17
C THR A 18 -16.45 0.34 -8.03
N TYR A 19 -17.48 0.74 -8.78
CA TYR A 19 -18.79 0.08 -8.79
C TYR A 19 -18.78 -1.39 -9.24
N ILE A 20 -17.77 -1.82 -10.00
CA ILE A 20 -17.66 -3.22 -10.44
C ILE A 20 -16.84 -4.08 -9.48
N ALA A 21 -16.40 -3.52 -8.35
CA ALA A 21 -15.55 -4.21 -7.40
C ALA A 21 -16.26 -5.43 -6.78
N PRO A 22 -15.55 -6.56 -6.59
CA PRO A 22 -16.16 -7.80 -6.10
C PRO A 22 -16.71 -7.67 -4.68
N ALA A 23 -16.15 -6.77 -3.86
CA ALA A 23 -16.60 -6.51 -2.49
C ALA A 23 -17.56 -5.31 -2.37
N GLY A 24 -18.12 -4.85 -3.49
CA GLY A 24 -18.97 -3.66 -3.60
C GLY A 24 -18.18 -2.35 -3.60
N TYR A 25 -18.80 -1.25 -4.00
CA TYR A 25 -18.14 0.07 -3.99
C TYR A 25 -18.19 0.72 -2.61
N ASN A 26 -17.06 1.27 -2.18
CA ASN A 26 -17.00 2.18 -1.03
C ASN A 26 -16.00 3.32 -1.33
N PRO A 27 -16.39 4.60 -1.20
CA PRO A 27 -15.49 5.72 -1.48
C PRO A 27 -14.24 5.74 -0.60
N GLN A 28 -14.28 5.13 0.58
CA GLN A 28 -13.10 4.98 1.45
C GLN A 28 -12.02 4.08 0.83
N GLY A 29 -12.40 3.19 -0.09
CA GLY A 29 -11.43 2.42 -0.88
C GLY A 29 -10.49 3.30 -1.68
N LYS A 30 -11.02 4.37 -2.30
CA LYS A 30 -10.20 5.33 -3.04
C LYS A 30 -9.28 6.13 -2.12
N LEU A 31 -9.76 6.48 -0.92
CA LEU A 31 -8.94 7.20 0.08
C LEU A 31 -7.76 6.34 0.52
N PHE A 32 -8.03 5.08 0.89
CA PHE A 32 -7.00 4.11 1.26
C PHE A 32 -5.92 3.97 0.18
N ASP A 33 -6.34 3.72 -1.08
CA ASP A 33 -5.40 3.61 -2.20
C ASP A 33 -4.54 4.87 -2.35
N SER A 34 -5.17 6.05 -2.28
CA SER A 34 -4.48 7.32 -2.51
C SER A 34 -3.40 7.59 -1.45
N MET A 35 -3.62 7.16 -0.21
CA MET A 35 -2.63 7.29 0.86
C MET A 35 -1.41 6.40 0.61
N ILE A 36 -1.61 5.17 0.11
CA ILE A 36 -0.50 4.26 -0.22
C ILE A 36 0.25 4.74 -1.47
N VAL A 37 -0.47 5.20 -2.50
CA VAL A 37 0.12 5.83 -3.70
C VAL A 37 1.01 7.00 -3.28
N ASN A 38 0.47 7.92 -2.48
CA ASN A 38 1.20 9.09 -2.00
C ASN A 38 2.45 8.71 -1.20
N PHE A 39 2.40 7.65 -0.38
CA PHE A 39 3.58 7.13 0.29
C PHE A 39 4.69 6.72 -0.71
N PHE A 40 4.36 5.97 -1.76
CA PHE A 40 5.37 5.54 -2.74
C PHE A 40 5.89 6.71 -3.59
N GLU A 41 5.09 7.74 -3.84
CA GLU A 41 5.50 8.96 -4.56
C GLU A 41 6.40 9.88 -3.73
N THR A 42 6.14 10.01 -2.42
CA THR A 42 6.78 11.02 -1.57
C THR A 42 7.83 10.46 -0.59
N GLY A 43 7.74 9.17 -0.27
CA GLY A 43 8.50 8.53 0.80
C GLY A 43 7.95 8.82 2.21
N ASP A 44 6.86 9.58 2.33
CA ASP A 44 6.25 9.90 3.61
C ASP A 44 5.35 8.76 4.12
N ALA A 45 5.94 7.90 4.97
CA ALA A 45 5.22 6.79 5.61
C ALA A 45 4.30 7.23 6.75
N SER A 46 4.30 8.50 7.18
CA SER A 46 3.51 8.96 8.33
C SER A 46 2.01 8.69 8.15
N SER A 47 1.52 8.93 6.93
CA SER A 47 0.13 8.73 6.52
C SER A 47 -0.30 7.25 6.56
N VAL A 48 0.62 6.32 6.25
CA VAL A 48 0.31 4.89 6.20
C VAL A 48 0.50 4.21 7.57
N LYS A 49 1.45 4.69 8.39
CA LYS A 49 1.71 4.13 9.73
C LYS A 49 0.53 4.26 10.71
N HIS A 50 -0.41 5.17 10.46
CA HIS A 50 -1.50 5.50 11.39
C HIS A 50 -2.90 5.42 10.74
N MET A 51 -3.07 4.55 9.75
CA MET A 51 -4.40 4.29 9.20
C MET A 51 -5.29 3.66 10.26
N ASP A 52 -6.45 4.25 10.51
CA ASP A 52 -7.41 3.71 11.46
C ASP A 52 -8.06 2.42 10.93
N TRP A 53 -8.53 1.60 11.87
CA TRP A 53 -9.17 0.32 11.56
C TRP A 53 -10.43 0.46 10.69
N GLU A 54 -11.19 1.55 10.88
CA GLU A 54 -12.44 1.78 10.16
C GLU A 54 -12.19 2.02 8.67
N LEU A 55 -11.13 2.74 8.32
CA LEU A 55 -10.67 2.91 6.94
C LEU A 55 -10.28 1.58 6.31
N LEU A 56 -9.46 0.77 7.01
CA LEU A 56 -9.01 -0.54 6.50
C LEU A 56 -10.19 -1.48 6.23
N GLU A 57 -11.12 -1.57 7.18
CA GLU A 57 -12.33 -2.40 7.05
C GLU A 57 -13.23 -1.91 5.92
N ARG A 58 -13.39 -0.59 5.78
CA ARG A 58 -14.20 -0.01 4.70
C ARG A 58 -13.56 -0.16 3.33
N ALA A 59 -12.23 -0.09 3.23
CA ALA A 59 -11.50 -0.35 2.00
C ALA A 59 -11.55 -1.83 1.57
N GLY A 60 -11.78 -2.74 2.53
CA GLY A 60 -11.81 -4.18 2.28
C GLY A 60 -10.49 -4.67 1.71
N GLU A 61 -9.36 -4.20 2.26
CA GLU A 61 -8.01 -4.40 1.73
C GLU A 61 -7.37 -5.73 2.15
N GLY A 62 -6.30 -6.13 1.45
CA GLY A 62 -5.42 -7.23 1.86
C GLY A 62 -3.92 -6.88 1.97
N GLY A 63 -3.49 -5.73 1.47
CA GLY A 63 -2.09 -5.34 1.34
C GLY A 63 -1.48 -4.54 2.50
N TYR A 64 -2.26 -4.03 3.45
CA TYR A 64 -1.80 -3.14 4.51
C TYR A 64 -0.82 -3.81 5.47
N LYS A 65 -1.15 -5.00 6.00
CA LYS A 65 -0.27 -5.72 6.93
C LYS A 65 1.06 -6.15 6.29
N PRO A 66 1.07 -6.71 5.05
CA PRO A 66 2.31 -6.92 4.31
C PRO A 66 3.12 -5.63 4.13
N LEU A 67 2.47 -4.51 3.78
CA LEU A 67 3.13 -3.22 3.61
C LEU A 67 3.76 -2.72 4.91
N MET A 68 3.06 -2.81 6.05
CA MET A 68 3.62 -2.45 7.36
C MET A 68 4.81 -3.32 7.76
N THR A 69 4.79 -4.60 7.39
CA THR A 69 5.93 -5.49 7.59
C THR A 69 7.14 -5.04 6.76
N LEU A 70 6.92 -4.68 5.49
CA LEU A 70 7.96 -4.16 4.60
C LEU A 70 8.54 -2.83 5.10
N ILE A 71 7.69 -1.86 5.48
CA ILE A 71 8.16 -0.58 6.04
C ILE A 71 8.92 -0.81 7.35
N GLY A 72 8.43 -1.69 8.22
CA GLY A 72 9.08 -2.04 9.48
C GLY A 72 10.46 -2.69 9.31
N ALA A 73 10.72 -3.37 8.19
CA ALA A 73 12.03 -3.96 7.91
C ALA A 73 13.15 -2.92 7.76
N PHE A 74 12.80 -1.68 7.39
CA PHE A 74 13.75 -0.57 7.31
C PHE A 74 13.93 0.17 8.64
N SER A 75 13.19 -0.18 9.69
CA SER A 75 13.24 0.49 11.01
C SER A 75 13.09 2.02 10.86
N ASP A 76 13.86 2.81 11.63
CA ASP A 76 13.98 4.26 11.49
C ASP A 76 15.07 4.69 10.47
N SER A 77 15.64 3.73 9.73
CA SER A 77 16.61 4.05 8.69
C SER A 77 15.94 4.76 7.53
N PRO A 78 16.57 5.80 6.96
CA PRO A 78 16.03 6.47 5.80
C PRO A 78 16.05 5.56 4.58
N PHE A 79 14.97 5.60 3.79
CA PHE A 79 14.84 4.89 2.51
C PHE A 79 14.43 5.87 1.40
N LYS A 80 14.59 5.43 0.15
CA LYS A 80 13.94 6.04 -1.01
C LYS A 80 12.74 5.18 -1.39
N SER A 81 11.65 5.80 -1.80
CA SER A 81 10.50 5.11 -2.37
C SER A 81 10.36 5.47 -3.85
N LYS A 82 9.71 4.57 -4.59
CA LYS A 82 9.33 4.81 -5.97
C LYS A 82 8.01 4.12 -6.29
N LEU A 83 7.07 4.87 -6.87
CA LEU A 83 5.90 4.32 -7.53
C LEU A 83 6.27 3.89 -8.96
N TYR A 84 5.99 2.64 -9.33
CA TYR A 84 6.16 2.13 -10.69
C TYR A 84 4.85 2.11 -11.47
N SER A 85 3.76 1.67 -10.84
CA SER A 85 2.41 1.69 -11.41
C SER A 85 1.35 1.70 -10.33
N TYR A 86 0.18 2.25 -10.67
CA TYR A 86 -1.05 2.13 -9.90
C TYR A 86 -2.24 2.05 -10.87
N GLU A 87 -3.04 1.01 -10.74
CA GLU A 87 -4.16 0.71 -11.62
C GLU A 87 -5.37 0.19 -10.84
N GLY A 88 -6.55 0.27 -11.43
CA GLY A 88 -7.81 -0.18 -10.82
C GLY A 88 -8.58 -1.27 -11.60
N PRO A 89 -7.95 -2.28 -12.22
CA PRO A 89 -8.66 -3.30 -12.99
C PRO A 89 -9.62 -4.09 -12.08
N PHE A 90 -10.72 -4.58 -12.67
CA PHE A 90 -11.73 -5.38 -11.96
C PHE A 90 -12.38 -4.69 -10.75
N GLY A 91 -12.18 -3.37 -10.61
CA GLY A 91 -12.64 -2.59 -9.46
C GLY A 91 -11.83 -2.79 -8.18
N VAL A 92 -10.63 -3.38 -8.27
CA VAL A 92 -9.68 -3.54 -7.18
C VAL A 92 -8.46 -2.66 -7.46
N GLY A 93 -7.88 -2.06 -6.42
CA GLY A 93 -6.65 -1.29 -6.54
C GLY A 93 -5.41 -2.17 -6.58
N TYR A 94 -4.50 -1.92 -7.52
CA TYR A 94 -3.23 -2.62 -7.66
C TYR A 94 -2.10 -1.61 -7.80
N LEU A 95 -1.00 -1.83 -7.07
CA LEU A 95 0.16 -0.95 -7.09
C LEU A 95 1.45 -1.77 -7.16
N VAL A 96 2.40 -1.30 -7.96
CA VAL A 96 3.78 -1.76 -7.92
C VAL A 96 4.65 -0.61 -7.42
N GLY A 97 5.33 -0.83 -6.31
CA GLY A 97 6.17 0.16 -5.65
C GLY A 97 7.44 -0.48 -5.09
N GLY A 98 8.50 0.31 -4.98
CA GLY A 98 9.78 -0.12 -4.43
C GLY A 98 10.23 0.79 -3.31
N ILE A 99 10.91 0.20 -2.33
CA ILE A 99 11.70 0.93 -1.33
C ILE A 99 13.11 0.37 -1.29
N GLU A 100 14.09 1.25 -1.18
CA GLU A 100 15.52 0.91 -1.12
C GLU A 100 16.22 1.76 -0.06
N GLU A 101 17.29 1.24 0.56
CA GLU A 101 18.11 2.02 1.49
C GLU A 101 18.68 3.26 0.79
N ARG A 102 18.80 4.36 1.53
CA ARG A 102 19.19 5.65 0.94
C ARG A 102 20.62 5.71 0.43
#